data_AF-A0A0V1MHB9-F1
#
_entry.id   AF-A0A0V1MHB9-F1
#
_cell.length_a   1.000
_cell.length_b   1.000
_cell.length_c   1.000
_cell.angle_alpha   90.00
_cell.angle_beta   90.00
_cell.angle_gamma   90.00
#
_symmetry.space_group_name_H-M   'P 1'
#
loop_
_entity.id
_entity.type
_entity.pdbx_description
1 polymer ?
#
loop_
_entity_poly.entity_id
_entity_poly.type
_entity_poly.pdbx_seq_one_letter_code
_entity_poly.pdbx_strand_id
1 'polypeptide(L)'
;MLWSSEPDREREAATCRESMVRKEMSKAISIPREKNLVTSKTRLKVMIQDLNRMCEEQLWLVEKLFLQTDVLQSAYEEALEREEQQASMKEWSEYRDGAGSPQKFETTEVDPNVRLPRLELPKFDGDVTRFHEFWDQFEMSVHR
;
A
#
# COMPACT_ATOMS: atom_id res chain seq x y z
N MET A 1 22.72 -87.51 -56.81
CA MET A 1 21.83 -86.34 -56.69
C MET A 1 21.92 -85.87 -55.25
N LEU A 2 22.72 -84.82 -55.00
CA LEU A 2 22.99 -84.31 -53.66
C LEU A 2 21.89 -83.32 -53.24
N TRP A 3 21.24 -83.64 -52.12
CA TRP A 3 20.70 -82.77 -51.07
C TRP A 3 19.88 -81.54 -51.49
N SER A 4 18.56 -81.65 -51.37
CA SER A 4 17.67 -80.49 -51.20
C SER A 4 17.10 -80.54 -49.79
N SER A 5 17.81 -79.96 -48.82
CA SER A 5 17.34 -79.84 -47.43
C SER A 5 17.38 -78.39 -46.96
N GLU A 6 16.16 -77.87 -46.75
CA GLU A 6 15.75 -76.85 -45.77
C GLU A 6 16.69 -75.68 -45.45
N PRO A 7 16.90 -74.72 -46.37
CA PRO A 7 17.49 -73.43 -46.01
C PRO A 7 16.47 -72.37 -45.55
N ASP A 8 15.17 -72.58 -45.80
CA ASP A 8 14.15 -71.53 -45.61
C ASP A 8 13.57 -71.50 -44.19
N ARG A 9 13.36 -72.66 -43.56
CA ARG A 9 12.80 -72.74 -42.20
C ARG A 9 13.73 -72.13 -41.14
N GLU A 10 15.05 -72.28 -41.31
CA GLU A 10 16.05 -71.68 -40.42
C GLU A 10 16.19 -70.18 -40.62
N ARG A 11 16.09 -69.68 -41.87
CA ARG A 11 16.10 -68.23 -42.17
C ARG A 11 14.86 -67.53 -41.62
N GLU A 12 13.69 -68.15 -41.75
CA GLU A 12 12.44 -67.63 -41.18
C GLU A 12 12.49 -67.64 -39.65
N ALA A 13 13.00 -68.72 -39.04
CA ALA A 13 13.18 -68.80 -37.59
C ALA A 13 14.20 -67.76 -37.07
N ALA A 14 15.29 -67.53 -37.80
CA ALA A 14 16.28 -66.50 -37.47
C ALA A 14 15.68 -65.08 -37.59
N THR A 15 14.93 -64.82 -38.65
CA THR A 15 14.23 -63.54 -38.86
C THR A 15 13.19 -63.30 -37.75
N CYS A 16 12.45 -64.33 -37.37
CA CYS A 16 11.49 -64.26 -36.28
C CYS A 16 12.17 -63.95 -34.94
N ARG A 17 13.27 -64.63 -34.62
CA ARG A 17 14.09 -64.36 -33.41
C ARG A 17 14.66 -62.95 -33.40
N GLU A 18 15.19 -62.47 -34.52
CA GLU A 18 15.70 -61.10 -34.62
C GLU A 18 14.61 -60.04 -34.44
N SER A 19 13.41 -60.27 -34.97
CA SER A 19 12.28 -59.36 -34.79
C SER A 19 11.80 -59.32 -33.33
N MET A 20 11.82 -60.48 -32.65
CA MET A 20 11.48 -60.59 -31.23
C MET A 20 12.53 -59.89 -30.34
N VAL A 21 13.82 -60.10 -30.62
CA VAL A 21 14.91 -59.42 -29.90
C VAL A 21 14.87 -57.91 -30.11
N ARG A 22 14.65 -57.43 -31.35
CA ARG A 22 14.51 -55.99 -31.61
C ARG A 22 13.32 -55.39 -30.86
N LYS A 23 12.18 -56.08 -30.83
CA LYS A 23 10.97 -55.64 -30.11
C LYS A 23 11.18 -55.61 -28.59
N GLU A 24 11.87 -56.60 -28.03
CA GLU A 24 12.25 -56.65 -26.61
C GLU A 24 13.21 -55.51 -26.25
N MET A 25 14.23 -55.26 -27.06
CA MET A 25 15.21 -54.18 -26.84
C MET A 25 14.56 -52.80 -26.93
N SER A 26 13.66 -52.57 -27.91
CA SER A 26 12.90 -51.32 -27.99
C SER A 26 11.99 -51.10 -26.77
N LYS A 27 11.41 -52.18 -26.23
CA LYS A 27 10.55 -52.14 -25.04
C LYS A 27 11.36 -51.92 -23.75
N ALA A 28 12.54 -52.52 -23.66
CA ALA A 28 13.48 -52.33 -22.55
C ALA A 28 14.08 -50.92 -22.52
N ILE A 29 14.15 -50.22 -23.66
CA ILE A 29 14.68 -48.85 -23.75
C ILE A 29 13.58 -47.79 -23.53
N SER A 30 12.34 -48.04 -23.93
CA SER A 30 11.24 -47.07 -23.77
C SER A 30 10.73 -46.96 -22.32
N ILE A 31 10.55 -48.09 -21.63
CA ILE A 31 9.98 -48.15 -20.27
C ILE A 31 10.84 -47.41 -19.22
N PRO A 32 12.20 -47.49 -19.22
CA PRO A 32 13.02 -46.78 -18.26
C PRO A 32 13.06 -45.26 -18.45
N ARG A 33 12.85 -44.78 -19.68
CA ARG A 33 12.86 -43.35 -19.98
C ARG A 33 11.54 -42.68 -19.62
N GLU A 34 10.42 -43.37 -19.87
CA GLU A 34 9.08 -42.89 -19.52
C GLU A 34 8.87 -42.82 -18.01
N LYS A 35 9.32 -43.82 -17.24
CA LYS A 35 9.19 -43.79 -15.77
C LYS A 35 9.96 -42.62 -15.14
N ASN A 36 11.17 -42.32 -15.64
CA ASN A 36 11.97 -41.19 -15.16
C ASN A 36 11.30 -39.84 -15.44
N LEU A 37 10.62 -39.73 -16.59
CA LEU A 37 9.84 -38.55 -16.96
C LEU A 37 8.59 -38.39 -16.09
N VAL A 38 7.89 -39.49 -15.78
CA VAL A 38 6.74 -39.47 -14.87
C VAL A 38 7.18 -39.06 -13.47
N THR A 39 8.28 -39.61 -12.96
CA THR A 39 8.84 -39.24 -11.65
C THR A 39 9.24 -37.78 -11.60
N SER A 40 9.96 -37.27 -12.60
CA SER A 40 10.38 -35.86 -12.65
C SER A 40 9.17 -34.92 -12.75
N LYS A 41 8.15 -35.26 -13.55
CA LYS A 41 6.89 -34.51 -13.65
C LYS A 41 6.15 -34.44 -12.32
N THR A 42 6.05 -35.54 -11.59
CA THR A 42 5.41 -35.57 -10.27
C THR A 42 6.16 -34.68 -9.28
N ARG A 43 7.50 -34.74 -9.27
CA ARG A 43 8.33 -33.88 -8.41
C ARG A 43 8.14 -32.39 -8.73
N LEU A 44 8.14 -32.02 -10.01
CA LEU A 44 7.87 -30.65 -10.45
C LEU A 44 6.48 -30.19 -10.00
N LYS A 45 5.46 -31.04 -10.12
CA LYS A 45 4.10 -30.71 -9.68
C LYS A 45 4.04 -30.40 -8.18
N VAL A 46 4.70 -31.21 -7.36
CA VAL A 46 4.78 -30.97 -5.91
C VAL A 46 5.51 -29.66 -5.62
N MET A 47 6.66 -29.40 -6.25
CA MET A 47 7.39 -28.15 -6.05
C MET A 47 6.57 -26.92 -6.44
N ILE A 48 5.80 -26.98 -7.54
CA ILE A 48 4.92 -25.88 -7.95
C ILE A 48 3.80 -25.67 -6.92
N GLN A 49 3.21 -26.76 -6.39
CA GLN A 49 2.18 -26.66 -5.36
C GLN A 49 2.74 -26.04 -4.06
N ASP A 50 3.93 -26.45 -3.64
CA ASP A 50 4.58 -25.89 -2.45
C ASP A 50 4.96 -24.42 -2.65
N LEU A 51 5.48 -24.05 -3.83
CA LEU A 51 5.76 -22.65 -4.18
C LEU A 51 4.50 -21.79 -4.14
N ASN A 52 3.40 -22.27 -4.74
CA ASN A 52 2.13 -21.55 -4.72
C ASN A 52 1.64 -21.36 -3.28
N ARG A 53 1.71 -22.40 -2.43
CA ARG A 53 1.34 -22.28 -1.01
C ARG A 53 2.16 -21.20 -0.30
N MET A 54 3.48 -21.20 -0.48
CA MET A 54 4.34 -20.19 0.14
C MET A 54 4.02 -18.77 -0.37
N CYS A 55 3.71 -18.60 -1.66
CA CYS A 55 3.31 -17.30 -2.19
C CYS A 55 2.02 -16.79 -1.55
N GLU A 56 1.01 -17.65 -1.38
CA GLU A 56 -0.25 -17.28 -0.71
C GLU A 56 -0.02 -16.91 0.77
N GLU A 57 0.80 -17.67 1.49
CA GLU A 57 1.16 -17.38 2.88
C GLU A 57 1.91 -16.05 3.02
N GLN A 58 2.85 -15.77 2.12
CA GLN A 58 3.57 -14.49 2.07
C GLN A 58 2.61 -13.34 1.76
N LEU A 59 1.71 -13.51 0.80
CA LEU A 59 0.72 -12.49 0.45
C LEU A 59 -0.19 -12.16 1.65
N TRP A 60 -0.66 -13.20 2.35
CA TRP A 60 -1.47 -13.04 3.56
C TRP A 60 -0.72 -12.30 4.68
N LEU A 61 0.56 -12.63 4.91
CA LEU A 61 1.38 -11.94 5.91
C LEU A 61 1.57 -10.46 5.57
N VAL A 62 1.81 -10.17 4.29
CA VAL A 62 1.98 -8.81 3.79
C VAL A 62 0.69 -8.01 3.98
N GLU A 63 -0.46 -8.55 3.57
CA GLU A 63 -1.77 -7.91 3.77
C GLU A 63 -2.05 -7.62 5.25
N LYS A 64 -1.76 -8.59 6.13
CA LYS A 64 -1.89 -8.42 7.58
C LYS A 64 -0.99 -7.30 8.13
N LEU A 65 0.27 -7.24 7.69
CA LEU A 65 1.20 -6.18 8.13
C LEU A 65 0.76 -4.80 7.66
N PHE A 66 0.23 -4.68 6.43
CA PHE A 66 -0.33 -3.43 5.94
C PHE A 66 -1.50 -2.95 6.81
N LEU A 67 -2.45 -3.84 7.12
CA LEU A 67 -3.58 -3.50 8.00
C LEU A 67 -3.12 -3.10 9.41
N GLN A 68 -2.14 -3.81 9.98
CA GLN A 68 -1.59 -3.44 11.29
C GLN A 68 -0.88 -2.07 11.27
N THR A 69 -0.20 -1.76 10.17
CA THR A 69 0.47 -0.48 9.97
C THR A 69 -0.55 0.65 9.87
N ASP A 70 -1.61 0.46 9.09
CA ASP A 70 -2.68 1.45 8.91
C ASP A 70 -3.37 1.78 10.24
N VAL A 71 -3.69 0.75 11.04
CA VAL A 71 -4.26 0.92 12.39
C VAL A 71 -3.31 1.71 13.30
N LEU A 72 -2.02 1.38 13.29
CA LEU A 72 -1.03 2.06 14.12
C LEU A 72 -0.83 3.51 13.68
N GLN A 73 -0.81 3.75 12.37
CA GLN A 73 -0.67 5.08 11.79
C GLN A 73 -1.86 5.97 12.18
N SER A 74 -3.08 5.48 12.01
CA SER A 74 -4.29 6.22 12.40
C SER A 74 -4.31 6.56 13.90
N ALA A 75 -3.92 5.62 14.77
CA ALA A 75 -3.83 5.87 16.20
C ALA A 75 -2.77 6.93 16.57
N TYR A 76 -1.66 6.97 15.83
CA TYR A 76 -0.61 7.98 16.00
C TYR A 76 -1.08 9.37 15.55
N GLU A 77 -1.70 9.46 14.37
CA GLU A 77 -2.25 10.72 13.84
C GLU A 77 -3.32 11.29 14.78
N GLU A 78 -4.25 10.46 15.26
CA GLU A 78 -5.28 10.88 16.21
C GLU A 78 -4.69 11.37 17.53
N ALA A 79 -3.62 10.73 18.02
CA ALA A 79 -2.94 11.18 19.23
C ALA A 79 -2.28 12.54 19.05
N LEU A 80 -1.65 12.77 17.89
CA LEU A 80 -1.02 14.04 17.56
C LEU A 80 -2.05 15.17 17.42
N GLU A 81 -3.16 14.93 16.71
CA GLU A 81 -4.26 15.88 16.57
C GLU A 81 -4.85 16.28 17.91
N ARG A 82 -5.05 15.30 18.82
CA ARG A 82 -5.54 15.57 20.18
C ARG A 82 -4.58 16.46 20.96
N GLU A 83 -3.27 16.23 20.85
CA GLU A 83 -2.25 17.05 21.52
C GLU A 83 -2.21 18.48 20.95
N GLU A 84 -2.24 18.63 19.62
CA GLU A 84 -2.27 19.94 18.96
C GLU A 84 -3.53 20.73 19.33
N GLN A 85 -4.69 20.06 19.34
CA GLN A 85 -5.95 20.68 19.74
C GLN A 85 -5.93 21.11 21.21
N GLN A 86 -5.34 20.31 22.09
CA GLN A 86 -5.18 20.64 23.51
C GLN A 86 -4.20 21.81 23.70
N ALA A 87 -3.06 21.81 23.00
CA ALA A 87 -2.08 22.88 23.04
C ALA A 87 -2.68 24.20 22.55
N SER A 88 -3.38 24.15 21.41
CA SER A 88 -4.12 25.30 20.87
C SER A 88 -5.15 25.79 21.89
N MET A 89 -6.00 24.90 22.41
CA MET A 89 -7.03 25.29 23.39
C MET A 89 -6.41 25.94 24.64
N LYS A 90 -5.28 25.41 25.12
CA LYS A 90 -4.53 25.97 26.23
C LYS A 90 -4.01 27.37 25.91
N GLU A 91 -3.35 27.56 24.77
CA GLU A 91 -2.85 28.88 24.32
C GLU A 91 -3.98 29.90 24.19
N TRP A 92 -5.10 29.53 23.56
CA TRP A 92 -6.28 30.40 23.44
C TRP A 92 -6.91 30.72 24.80
N SER A 93 -6.90 29.78 25.75
CA SER A 93 -7.38 30.02 27.12
C SER A 93 -6.44 30.92 27.91
N GLU A 94 -5.12 30.76 27.76
CA GLU A 94 -4.11 31.63 28.38
C GLU A 94 -4.22 33.06 27.84
N TYR A 95 -4.52 33.24 26.55
CA TYR A 95 -4.78 34.57 25.98
C TYR A 95 -6.03 35.23 26.61
N ARG A 96 -7.11 34.47 26.79
CA ARG A 96 -8.35 34.98 27.42
C ARG A 96 -8.20 35.26 28.91
N ASP A 97 -7.47 34.42 29.64
CA ASP A 97 -7.24 34.61 31.07
C ASP A 97 -6.14 35.66 31.33
N GLY A 98 -5.17 35.78 30.41
CA GLY A 98 -4.14 36.81 30.40
C GLY A 98 -4.64 38.21 30.06
N ALA A 99 -5.83 38.34 29.44
CA ALA A 99 -6.52 39.62 29.27
C ALA A 99 -7.00 40.24 30.60
N GLY A 100 -6.82 39.55 31.74
CA GLY A 100 -6.94 40.11 33.09
C GLY A 100 -5.63 40.66 33.70
N SER A 101 -4.49 40.56 33.01
CA SER A 101 -3.20 41.09 33.47
C SER A 101 -2.61 42.00 32.38
N PRO A 102 -2.48 43.32 32.64
CA PRO A 102 -1.86 44.23 31.68
C PRO A 102 -0.36 43.92 31.57
N GLN A 103 0.01 43.09 30.59
CA GLN A 103 1.39 43.08 30.11
C GLN A 103 1.59 44.40 29.36
N LYS A 104 2.53 45.19 29.89
CA LYS A 104 2.93 46.53 29.46
C LYS A 104 3.15 46.62 27.95
N PHE A 105 2.08 46.86 27.20
CA PHE A 105 2.09 47.97 26.27
C PHE A 105 2.13 49.22 27.14
N GLU A 106 2.86 50.24 26.71
CA GLU A 106 2.92 51.51 27.40
C GLU A 106 1.56 52.22 27.29
N THR A 107 0.56 51.69 28.01
CA THR A 107 -0.76 52.27 28.14
C THR A 107 -0.74 53.07 29.42
N THR A 108 -0.67 54.39 29.25
CA THR A 108 -1.01 55.36 30.28
C THR A 108 -2.31 54.92 30.95
N GLU A 109 -2.32 54.89 32.29
CA GLU A 109 -3.48 54.55 33.12
C GLU A 109 -4.72 55.30 32.62
N VAL A 110 -5.68 54.57 32.04
CA VAL A 110 -6.96 55.12 31.66
C VAL A 110 -7.97 54.73 32.72
N ASP A 111 -8.45 55.74 33.44
CA ASP A 111 -9.54 55.70 34.41
C ASP A 111 -10.70 54.83 33.89
N PRO A 112 -11.27 53.89 34.68
CA PRO A 112 -12.34 53.00 34.23
C PRO A 112 -13.64 53.74 33.86
N ASN A 113 -13.70 55.07 34.10
CA ASN A 113 -14.80 55.93 33.66
C ASN A 113 -14.57 56.59 32.29
N VAL A 114 -13.48 56.26 31.58
CA VAL A 114 -13.27 56.74 30.20
C VAL A 114 -14.10 55.90 29.24
N ARG A 115 -15.25 56.45 28.84
CA ARG A 115 -16.00 55.91 27.70
C ARG A 115 -15.08 55.90 26.48
N LEU A 116 -14.93 54.73 25.87
CA LEU A 116 -14.21 54.60 24.60
C LEU A 116 -14.75 55.63 23.60
N PRO A 117 -13.87 56.37 22.89
CA PRO A 117 -14.29 57.20 21.78
C PRO A 117 -15.16 56.36 20.85
N ARG A 118 -16.38 56.82 20.58
CA ARG A 118 -17.25 56.15 19.60
C ARG A 118 -16.58 56.26 18.25
N LEU A 119 -16.01 55.14 17.80
CA LEU A 119 -15.47 55.01 16.45
C LEU A 119 -16.66 54.84 15.50
N GLU A 120 -16.94 55.85 14.69
CA GLU A 120 -17.90 55.74 13.61
C GLU A 120 -17.21 55.08 12.42
N LEU A 121 -17.35 53.75 12.33
CA LEU A 121 -16.82 52.99 11.21
C LEU A 121 -17.69 53.24 9.96
N PRO A 122 -17.08 53.43 8.78
CA PRO A 122 -17.82 53.48 7.54
C PRO A 122 -18.58 52.16 7.34
N LYS A 123 -19.76 52.24 6.72
CA LYS A 123 -20.59 51.06 6.43
C LYS A 123 -20.43 50.71 4.96
N PHE A 124 -19.99 49.48 4.69
CA PHE A 124 -19.92 48.96 3.33
C PHE A 124 -21.33 48.70 2.79
N ASP A 125 -21.61 49.17 1.58
CA ASP A 125 -22.91 49.04 0.90
C ASP A 125 -23.03 47.75 0.08
N GLY A 126 -21.95 46.97 -0.03
CA GLY A 126 -21.91 45.73 -0.80
C GLY A 126 -21.42 45.91 -2.24
N ASP A 127 -21.11 47.13 -2.68
CA ASP A 127 -20.57 47.39 -4.01
C ASP A 127 -19.05 47.10 -4.05
N VAL A 128 -18.69 45.96 -4.64
CA VAL A 128 -17.30 45.51 -4.75
C VAL A 128 -16.42 46.50 -5.51
N THR A 129 -16.99 47.29 -6.42
CA THR A 129 -16.20 48.30 -7.17
C THR A 129 -15.71 49.45 -6.27
N ARG A 130 -16.36 49.64 -5.11
CA ARG A 130 -16.04 50.66 -4.10
C ARG A 130 -15.31 50.09 -2.90
N PHE A 131 -14.94 48.81 -2.93
CA PHE A 131 -14.29 48.16 -1.79
C PHE A 131 -12.97 48.84 -1.41
N HIS A 132 -12.18 49.31 -2.39
CA HIS A 132 -10.93 50.02 -2.12
C HIS A 132 -11.16 51.35 -1.40
N GLU A 133 -12.13 52.14 -1.86
CA GLU A 133 -12.50 53.42 -1.24
C GLU A 133 -13.06 53.23 0.18
N PHE A 134 -13.85 52.18 0.38
CA PHE A 134 -14.30 51.76 1.70
C PHE A 134 -13.13 51.38 2.60
N TRP A 135 -12.15 50.63 2.09
CA TRP A 135 -10.99 50.18 2.85
C TRP A 135 -10.10 51.35 3.28
N ASP A 136 -9.84 52.30 2.38
CA ASP A 136 -9.09 53.52 2.68
C ASP A 136 -9.78 54.33 3.80
N GLN A 137 -11.11 54.47 3.72
CA GLN A 137 -11.88 55.17 4.76
C GLN A 137 -11.87 54.42 6.10
N PHE A 138 -11.97 53.09 6.06
CA PHE A 138 -11.94 52.25 7.25
C PHE A 138 -10.57 52.34 7.95
N GLU A 139 -9.48 52.26 7.18
CA GLU A 139 -8.11 52.42 7.68
C GLU A 139 -7.92 53.79 8.35
N MET A 140 -8.38 54.86 7.71
CA MET A 140 -8.36 56.20 8.31
C MET A 140 -9.21 56.33 9.58
N SER A 141 -10.34 55.61 9.67
CA SER A 141 -11.17 55.61 10.87
C SER A 141 -10.52 54.88 12.04
N VAL A 142 -9.80 53.78 11.80
CA VAL A 142 -9.17 52.97 12.86
C VAL A 142 -7.86 53.60 13.38
N HIS A 143 -7.12 54.32 12.53
CA HIS A 143 -5.82 54.91 12.87
C HIS A 143 -5.87 56.39 13.30
N ARG A 144 -7.05 56.88 13.71
CA ARG A 144 -7.26 58.27 14.12
C ARG A 144 -6.53 58.65 15.42
#